data_AF-A0A7V5YU38-F1
#
_entry.id   AF-A0A7V5YU38-F1
#
_cell.length_a   1.000
_cell.length_b   1.000
_cell.length_c   1.000
_cell.angle_alpha   90.00
_cell.angle_beta   90.00
_cell.angle_gamma   90.00
#
_symmetry.space_group_name_H-M   'P 1'
#
loop_
_entity.id
_entity.type
_entity.pdbx_description
1 polymer ?
#
loop_
_entity_poly.entity_id
_entity_poly.type
_entity_poly.pdbx_seq_one_letter_code
_entity_poly.pdbx_strand_id
1 'polypeptide(L)'
;MKDLDTDREAVLARFNRLIQELLRGETKRHSFRQWEIELLLDIEECDLRNVNRRELLRRYQRAVQKQLEAGATRPMKLSEYLAQRRRGSRRRSAEPGGLPAAANDEAPGA
;
A
#
# COMPACT_ATOMS: atom_id res chain seq x y z
N MET A 1 -32.39 2.47 0.47
CA MET A 1 -30.96 2.36 0.85
C MET A 1 -30.27 1.44 -0.17
N LYS A 2 -30.00 1.93 -1.39
CA LYS A 2 -29.32 1.16 -2.47
C LYS A 2 -28.13 1.94 -3.06
N ASP A 3 -27.96 3.17 -2.59
CA ASP A 3 -27.17 4.24 -3.20
C ASP A 3 -25.68 4.13 -2.86
N LEU A 4 -25.36 3.51 -1.72
CA LEU A 4 -23.98 3.29 -1.26
C LEU A 4 -23.24 2.20 -2.06
N ASP A 5 -23.97 1.23 -2.60
CA ASP A 5 -23.39 0.10 -3.33
C ASP A 5 -22.97 0.52 -4.74
N THR A 6 -23.84 1.29 -5.41
CA THR A 6 -23.54 1.89 -6.72
C THR A 6 -22.35 2.85 -6.65
N ASP A 7 -22.21 3.62 -5.55
CA ASP A 7 -21.05 4.51 -5.40
C ASP A 7 -19.74 3.73 -5.23
N ARG A 8 -19.77 2.58 -4.54
CA ARG A 8 -18.59 1.71 -4.37
C ARG A 8 -18.14 1.10 -5.69
N GLU A 9 -19.06 0.52 -6.44
CA GLU A 9 -18.75 -0.06 -7.76
C GLU A 9 -18.25 1.02 -8.73
N ALA A 10 -18.87 2.21 -8.71
CA ALA A 10 -18.43 3.34 -9.52
C ALA A 10 -17.03 3.83 -9.15
N VAL A 11 -16.71 3.90 -7.85
CA VAL A 11 -15.36 4.24 -7.34
C VAL A 11 -14.36 3.17 -7.77
N LEU A 12 -14.69 1.88 -7.66
CA LEU A 12 -13.83 0.77 -8.07
C LEU A 12 -13.55 0.80 -9.58
N ALA A 13 -14.58 1.03 -10.39
CA ALA A 13 -14.45 1.12 -11.84
C ALA A 13 -13.58 2.31 -12.27
N ARG A 14 -13.74 3.47 -11.61
CA ARG A 14 -12.87 4.65 -11.83
C ARG A 14 -11.43 4.37 -11.44
N PHE A 15 -11.23 3.79 -10.27
CA PHE A 15 -9.92 3.39 -9.78
C PHE A 15 -9.23 2.40 -10.73
N ASN A 16 -9.95 1.38 -11.21
CA ASN A 16 -9.41 0.38 -12.12
C ASN A 16 -8.95 1.01 -13.44
N ARG A 17 -9.75 1.96 -13.98
CA ARG A 17 -9.33 2.74 -15.16
C ARG A 17 -8.09 3.59 -14.89
N LEU A 18 -8.04 4.31 -13.76
CA LEU A 18 -6.88 5.11 -13.39
C LEU A 18 -5.59 4.28 -13.32
N ILE A 19 -5.66 3.10 -12.70
CA ILE A 19 -4.53 2.17 -12.62
C ILE A 19 -4.12 1.65 -14.00
N GLN A 20 -5.08 1.34 -14.88
CA GLN A 20 -4.75 0.93 -16.26
C GLN A 20 -4.04 2.04 -17.03
N GLU A 21 -4.47 3.29 -16.88
CA GLU A 21 -3.81 4.46 -17.48
C GLU A 21 -2.38 4.62 -16.94
N LEU A 22 -2.20 4.55 -15.62
CA LEU A 22 -0.88 4.54 -14.96
C LEU A 22 0.03 3.39 -15.43
N LEU A 23 -0.53 2.20 -15.67
CA LEU A 23 0.20 1.03 -16.18
C LEU A 23 0.61 1.16 -17.65
N ARG A 24 -0.18 1.91 -18.41
CA ARG A 24 0.04 2.19 -19.83
C ARG A 24 0.99 3.37 -20.04
N GLY A 25 1.13 4.25 -19.02
CA GLY A 25 1.95 5.46 -19.09
C GLY A 25 1.27 6.61 -19.81
N GLU A 26 -0.03 6.48 -20.09
CA GLU A 26 -0.85 7.48 -20.78
C GLU A 26 -2.02 7.83 -19.87
N THR A 27 -2.09 9.08 -19.41
CA THR A 27 -3.25 9.64 -18.71
C THR A 27 -4.00 10.54 -19.68
N LYS A 28 -5.08 10.04 -20.27
CA LYS A 28 -5.93 10.81 -21.21
C LYS A 28 -7.13 11.47 -20.52
N ARG A 29 -7.24 11.35 -19.20
CA ARG A 29 -8.36 11.93 -18.45
C ARG A 29 -8.10 13.36 -18.02
N HIS A 30 -9.09 14.21 -18.30
CA HIS A 30 -9.17 15.60 -17.86
C HIS A 30 -10.01 15.78 -16.58
N SER A 31 -10.48 14.70 -15.95
CA SER A 31 -11.36 14.77 -14.78
C SER A 31 -10.93 13.75 -13.73
N PHE A 32 -10.35 14.27 -12.65
CA PHE A 32 -9.97 13.51 -11.46
C PHE A 32 -10.84 13.98 -10.29
N ARG A 33 -11.34 13.03 -9.49
CA ARG A 33 -11.96 13.35 -8.19
C ARG A 33 -10.86 13.70 -7.18
N GLN A 34 -11.23 14.42 -6.12
CA GLN A 34 -10.31 14.83 -5.06
C GLN A 34 -9.46 13.66 -4.53
N TRP A 35 -10.08 12.49 -4.29
CA TRP A 35 -9.37 11.30 -3.83
C TRP A 35 -8.41 10.69 -4.89
N GLU A 36 -8.71 10.83 -6.19
CA GLU A 36 -7.81 10.36 -7.26
C GLU A 36 -6.57 11.24 -7.33
N ILE A 37 -6.74 12.56 -7.16
CA ILE A 37 -5.63 13.52 -7.12
C ILE A 37 -4.75 13.27 -5.91
N GLU A 38 -5.35 13.10 -4.73
CA GLU A 38 -4.62 12.72 -3.50
C GLU A 38 -3.84 11.42 -3.70
N LEU A 39 -4.44 10.43 -4.36
CA LEU A 39 -3.76 9.17 -4.67
C LEU A 39 -2.60 9.36 -5.65
N LEU A 40 -2.78 10.14 -6.71
CA LEU A 40 -1.73 10.42 -7.69
C LEU A 40 -0.56 11.16 -7.05
N LEU A 41 -0.84 12.16 -6.21
CA LEU A 41 0.17 12.87 -5.41
C LEU A 41 0.92 11.89 -4.50
N ASP A 42 0.20 11.04 -3.78
CA ASP A 42 0.79 10.03 -2.88
C ASP A 42 1.65 8.99 -3.63
N ILE A 43 1.27 8.63 -4.86
CA ILE A 43 2.05 7.76 -5.74
C ILE A 43 3.34 8.45 -6.22
N GLU A 44 3.30 9.74 -6.54
CA GLU A 44 4.46 10.51 -6.98
C GLU A 44 5.40 10.88 -5.81
N GLU A 45 4.84 11.15 -4.62
CA GLU A 45 5.62 11.35 -3.38
C GLU A 45 6.32 10.07 -2.93
N CYS A 46 5.70 8.92 -3.15
CA CYS A 46 6.39 7.65 -2.96
C CYS A 46 7.44 7.49 -4.06
N ASP A 47 8.70 7.73 -3.73
CA ASP A 47 9.84 7.45 -4.61
C ASP A 47 9.88 5.95 -4.96
N LEU A 48 9.18 5.58 -6.06
CA LEU A 48 9.09 4.22 -6.59
C LEU A 48 10.38 3.78 -7.30
N ARG A 49 11.46 4.54 -7.14
CA ARG A 49 12.72 4.47 -7.90
C ARG A 49 13.42 3.11 -7.81
N ASN A 50 13.12 2.31 -6.80
CA ASN A 50 13.64 0.95 -6.60
C ASN A 50 12.59 -0.16 -6.74
N VAL A 51 11.32 0.18 -7.04
CA VAL A 51 10.22 -0.78 -7.09
C VAL A 51 9.62 -0.78 -8.48
N ASN A 52 9.40 -1.95 -9.09
CA ASN A 52 8.68 -2.04 -10.36
C ASN A 52 7.30 -1.37 -10.23
N ARG A 53 7.17 -0.11 -10.67
CA ARG A 53 5.93 0.71 -10.58
C ARG A 53 4.73 -0.07 -11.11
N ARG A 54 4.90 -0.76 -12.25
CA ARG A 54 3.87 -1.61 -12.84
C ARG A 54 3.45 -2.77 -11.95
N GLU A 55 4.39 -3.43 -11.30
CA GLU A 55 4.07 -4.55 -10.39
C GLU A 55 3.44 -4.05 -9.09
N LEU A 56 3.91 -2.92 -8.56
CA LEU A 56 3.32 -2.31 -7.38
C LEU A 56 1.87 -1.91 -7.65
N LEU A 57 1.60 -1.23 -8.76
CA LEU A 57 0.25 -0.84 -9.17
C LEU A 57 -0.68 -2.05 -9.32
N ARG A 58 -0.20 -3.17 -9.90
CA ARG A 58 -0.98 -4.43 -9.97
C ARG A 58 -1.30 -5.01 -8.60
N ARG A 59 -0.34 -5.04 -7.68
CA ARG A 59 -0.59 -5.55 -6.32
C ARG A 59 -1.52 -4.61 -5.54
N TYR A 60 -1.34 -3.31 -5.74
CA TYR A 60 -2.17 -2.29 -5.15
C TYR A 60 -3.62 -2.38 -5.62
N GLN A 61 -3.82 -2.62 -6.92
CA GLN A 61 -5.13 -2.86 -7.52
C GLN A 61 -5.88 -4.00 -6.81
N ARG A 62 -5.22 -5.14 -6.61
CA ARG A 62 -5.81 -6.27 -5.89
C ARG A 62 -6.13 -5.96 -4.43
N ALA A 63 -5.27 -5.20 -3.75
CA ALA A 63 -5.49 -4.81 -2.37
C ALA A 63 -6.73 -3.91 -2.22
N VAL A 64 -6.87 -2.91 -3.09
CA VAL A 64 -8.02 -2.01 -3.11
C VAL A 64 -9.31 -2.76 -3.48
N GLN A 65 -9.25 -3.68 -4.44
CA GLN A 65 -10.38 -4.53 -4.81
C GLN A 65 -10.89 -5.33 -3.60
N LYS A 66 -9.96 -6.00 -2.89
CA LYS A 66 -10.28 -6.75 -1.68
C LYS A 66 -10.80 -5.87 -0.54
N GLN A 67 -10.33 -4.63 -0.43
CA GLN A 67 -10.78 -3.69 0.59
C GLN A 67 -12.21 -3.19 0.32
N LEU A 68 -12.55 -2.92 -0.94
CA LEU A 68 -13.93 -2.58 -1.32
C LEU A 68 -14.87 -3.77 -1.15
N GLU A 69 -14.43 -4.99 -1.50
CA GLU A 69 -15.18 -6.22 -1.20
C GLU A 69 -15.39 -6.43 0.31
N ALA A 70 -14.43 -6.01 1.15
CA ALA A 70 -14.55 -6.04 2.61
C ALA A 70 -15.48 -4.93 3.17
N GLY A 71 -16.10 -4.12 2.33
CA GLY A 71 -17.09 -3.11 2.71
C GLY A 71 -16.54 -1.69 2.89
N ALA A 72 -15.28 -1.42 2.51
CA ALA A 72 -14.73 -0.07 2.60
C ALA A 72 -15.35 0.86 1.54
N THR A 73 -15.62 2.10 1.95
CA THR A 73 -16.27 3.11 1.10
C THR A 73 -15.27 3.85 0.20
N ARG A 74 -13.96 3.77 0.49
CA ARG A 74 -12.91 4.47 -0.26
C ARG A 74 -11.69 3.58 -0.47
N PRO A 75 -10.97 3.75 -1.59
CA PRO A 75 -9.67 3.10 -1.78
C PRO A 75 -8.68 3.58 -0.72
N MET A 76 -7.80 2.68 -0.27
CA MET A 76 -6.66 3.05 0.59
C MET A 76 -5.75 4.07 -0.13
N LYS A 77 -4.78 4.64 0.58
CA LYS A 77 -3.66 5.40 -0.03
C LYS A 77 -2.47 4.47 -0.30
N LEU A 78 -1.64 4.78 -1.30
CA LEU A 78 -0.49 3.93 -1.69
C LEU A 78 0.53 3.87 -0.54
N SER A 79 0.78 5.00 0.12
CA SER A 79 1.63 5.13 1.29
C SER A 79 1.18 4.20 2.42
N GLU A 80 -0.13 4.08 2.66
CA GLU A 80 -0.69 3.19 3.69
C GLU A 80 -0.48 1.71 3.33
N TYR A 81 -0.69 1.35 2.06
CA TYR A 81 -0.38 0.01 1.56
C TYR A 81 1.11 -0.33 1.67
N LEU A 82 1.99 0.62 1.36
CA LEU A 82 3.44 0.46 1.49
C LEU A 82 3.86 0.37 2.95
N ALA A 83 3.24 1.13 3.86
CA ALA A 83 3.45 1.02 5.29
C ALA A 83 3.03 -0.37 5.81
N GLN A 84 1.88 -0.88 5.37
CA GLN A 84 1.41 -2.24 5.69
C GLN A 84 2.41 -3.30 5.20
N ARG A 85 2.94 -3.13 3.99
CA ARG A 85 3.93 -4.04 3.40
C ARG A 85 5.29 -3.97 4.12
N ARG A 86 5.75 -2.77 4.54
CA ARG A 86 6.96 -2.60 5.36
C ARG A 86 6.80 -3.26 6.74
N ARG A 87 5.61 -3.18 7.36
CA ARG A 87 5.31 -3.88 8.62
C ARG A 87 5.31 -5.41 8.46
N GLY A 88 4.74 -5.93 7.37
CA GLY A 88 4.76 -7.36 7.06
C GLY A 88 6.15 -7.90 6.72
N SER A 89 7.00 -7.12 6.05
CA SER A 89 8.39 -7.50 5.77
C SER A 89 9.25 -7.50 7.02
N ARG A 90 9.06 -6.54 7.93
CA ARG A 90 9.76 -6.52 9.22
C ARG A 90 9.47 -7.75 10.08
N ARG A 91 8.28 -8.36 9.98
CA ARG A 91 7.99 -9.62 10.67
C ARG A 91 8.73 -10.83 10.09
N ARG A 92 9.09 -10.82 8.79
CA ARG A 92 9.87 -11.91 8.17
C ARG A 92 11.38 -11.74 8.33
N SER A 93 11.86 -10.51 8.50
CA SER A 93 13.28 -10.22 8.75
C SER A 93 13.60 -10.00 10.23
N ALA A 94 12.61 -10.08 11.12
CA ALA A 94 12.86 -10.23 12.54
C ALA A 94 13.19 -11.70 12.82
N GLU A 95 14.40 -12.10 12.44
CA GLU A 95 15.04 -13.22 13.12
C GLU A 95 15.18 -12.84 14.60
N PRO A 96 14.71 -13.65 15.56
CA PRO A 96 15.05 -13.50 16.97
C PRO A 96 16.46 -14.05 17.16
N GLY A 97 17.45 -13.38 16.57
CA GLY A 97 18.87 -13.74 16.59
C GLY A 97 19.69 -12.57 17.08
N GLY A 98 19.54 -12.21 18.35
CA GLY A 98 20.24 -11.09 18.98
C GLY A 98 20.53 -11.36 20.44
N LEU A 99 21.16 -12.50 20.72
CA LEU A 99 21.88 -12.73 21.97
C LEU A 99 23.32 -12.27 21.75
N PRO A 100 23.77 -11.26 22.50
CA PRO A 100 25.08 -11.38 23.16
C PRO A 100 24.89 -11.05 24.64
N ALA A 101 25.15 -12.00 25.54
CA ALA A 101 26.47 -12.12 26.16
C ALA A 101 26.91 -10.81 26.86
N ALA A 102 26.28 -10.51 28.00
CA ALA A 102 26.96 -9.88 29.13
C ALA A 102 27.08 -11.01 30.17
N ALA A 103 28.19 -11.76 30.28
CA ALA A 103 29.47 -11.29 30.79
C ALA A 103 29.28 -10.37 32.01
N ASN A 104 28.65 -10.91 33.06
CA ASN A 104 29.01 -10.49 34.41
C ASN A 104 30.11 -11.42 34.87
N ASP A 105 31.31 -10.86 34.81
CA ASP A 105 32.50 -11.24 35.54
C ASP A 105 32.15 -11.29 37.05
N GLU A 106 31.89 -12.49 37.57
CA GLU A 106 31.89 -12.72 39.02
C GLU A 106 33.18 -13.47 39.34
N ALA A 107 34.19 -12.68 39.71
CA ALA A 107 35.47 -13.13 40.24
C ALA A 107 35.29 -13.89 41.58
N PRO A 108 36.24 -14.75 41.96
CA PRO A 108 36.05 -15.80 42.96
C PRO A 108 36.15 -15.29 44.40
N GLY A 109 35.33 -15.87 45.29
CA GLY A 109 35.44 -15.65 46.72
C GLY A 109 34.72 -16.71 47.54
N ALA A 110 35.42 -17.81 47.87
CA ALA A 110 35.38 -18.56 49.13
C ALA A 110 36.24 -19.82 49.03
#